data_AF-A0A8X6XQ99-F1
#
_entry.id   AF-A0A8X6XQ99-F1
#
_cell.length_a   1.000
_cell.length_b   1.000
_cell.length_c   1.000
_cell.angle_alpha   90.00
_cell.angle_beta   90.00
_cell.angle_gamma   90.00
#
_symmetry.space_group_name_H-M   'P 1'
#
loop_
_entity.id
_entity.type
_entity.pdbx_description
1 polymer ?
#
loop_
_entity_poly.entity_id
_entity_poly.type
_entity_poly.pdbx_seq_one_letter_code
_entity_poly.pdbx_strand_id
1 'polypeptide(L)'
;MRINPVILSKERVDLDNDEIEEEKPKLPKRKLNKLSRMTVAKLQQKPFTKAVNHLQEIIENDPVDMNAVETAFEQLRKKSAKLKEVEDAVLELMIESNCTQEAYNIEFEAIEGYAEKMIAWQVRVKNIMKTDALGQKDNHSLVTSSSSTLRLPKIQFQQFSG
;
A
#
# COMPACT_ATOMS: atom_id res chain seq x y z
N MET A 1 -60.08 -13.06 43.59
CA MET A 1 -59.03 -12.21 43.00
C MET A 1 -57.94 -13.09 42.40
N ARG A 2 -57.89 -13.19 41.07
CA ARG A 2 -56.69 -13.62 40.33
C ARG A 2 -56.61 -12.71 39.11
N ILE A 3 -55.58 -11.88 39.12
CA ILE A 3 -55.30 -10.82 38.16
C ILE A 3 -54.64 -11.50 36.94
N ASN A 4 -55.21 -11.31 35.76
CA ASN A 4 -54.59 -11.71 34.49
C ASN A 4 -53.38 -10.80 34.21
N PRO A 5 -52.19 -11.32 33.90
CA PRO A 5 -51.12 -10.50 33.36
C PRO A 5 -51.33 -10.28 31.85
N VAL A 6 -51.49 -9.01 31.51
CA VAL A 6 -51.33 -8.42 30.17
C VAL A 6 -49.94 -8.76 29.65
N ILE A 7 -49.83 -9.33 28.45
CA ILE A 7 -48.56 -9.39 27.71
C ILE A 7 -48.79 -8.84 26.31
N LEU A 8 -48.02 -7.78 26.03
CA LEU A 8 -47.93 -6.99 24.81
C LEU A 8 -47.91 -7.83 23.53
N SER A 9 -48.78 -7.47 22.60
CA SER A 9 -48.70 -7.82 21.19
C SER A 9 -47.42 -7.23 20.59
N LYS A 10 -46.42 -8.08 20.32
CA LYS A 10 -45.27 -7.73 19.50
C LYS A 10 -45.57 -8.19 18.08
N GLU A 11 -46.05 -7.24 17.29
CA GLU A 11 -46.22 -7.31 15.84
C GLU A 11 -44.87 -7.76 15.23
N ARG A 12 -44.85 -8.97 14.66
CA ARG A 12 -43.71 -9.43 13.84
C ARG A 12 -43.95 -8.88 12.45
N VAL A 13 -43.14 -7.91 12.05
CA VAL A 13 -43.00 -7.53 10.65
C VAL A 13 -42.25 -8.66 9.98
N ASP A 14 -42.95 -9.41 9.13
CA ASP A 14 -42.33 -10.33 8.18
C ASP A 14 -41.55 -9.47 7.17
N LEU A 15 -40.22 -9.45 7.31
CA LEU A 15 -39.32 -9.00 6.26
C LEU A 15 -38.97 -10.23 5.44
N ASP A 16 -39.60 -10.34 4.28
CA ASP A 16 -39.19 -11.22 3.19
C ASP A 16 -37.71 -10.95 2.89
N ASN A 17 -36.84 -11.84 3.37
CA ASN A 17 -35.46 -11.94 2.93
C ASN A 17 -35.49 -12.64 1.57
N ASP A 18 -35.73 -11.86 0.51
CA ASP A 18 -35.33 -12.27 -0.84
C ASP A 18 -33.81 -12.40 -0.85
N GLU A 19 -33.36 -13.65 -0.74
CA GLU A 19 -32.00 -14.09 -0.95
C GLU A 19 -31.64 -13.79 -2.41
N ILE A 20 -31.10 -12.59 -2.66
CA ILE A 20 -30.45 -12.28 -3.92
C ILE A 20 -29.15 -13.09 -3.92
N GLU A 21 -29.22 -14.31 -4.46
CA GLU A 21 -28.03 -15.04 -4.90
C GLU A 21 -27.32 -14.18 -5.96
N GLU A 22 -26.36 -13.38 -5.51
CA GLU A 22 -25.36 -12.78 -6.39
C GLU A 22 -24.58 -13.94 -7.04
N GLU A 23 -25.00 -14.33 -8.24
CA GLU A 23 -24.26 -15.25 -9.09
C GLU A 23 -22.94 -14.58 -9.51
N LYS A 24 -21.92 -14.69 -8.64
CA LYS A 24 -20.55 -14.26 -8.94
C LYS A 24 -20.11 -14.97 -10.23
N PRO A 25 -19.58 -14.25 -11.24
CA PRO A 25 -19.16 -14.85 -12.49
C PRO A 25 -18.02 -15.84 -12.23
N LYS A 26 -18.31 -17.14 -12.32
CA LYS A 26 -17.34 -18.22 -12.20
C LYS A 26 -16.33 -18.13 -13.35
N LEU A 27 -15.18 -17.52 -13.07
CA LEU A 27 -14.01 -17.60 -13.94
C LEU A 27 -13.67 -19.07 -14.20
N PRO A 28 -13.47 -19.49 -15.46
CA PRO A 28 -13.25 -20.89 -15.80
C PRO A 28 -11.99 -21.42 -15.12
N LYS A 29 -12.09 -22.58 -14.46
CA LYS A 29 -11.05 -23.27 -13.65
C LYS A 29 -9.65 -23.34 -14.29
N ARG A 30 -9.55 -23.28 -15.63
CA ARG A 30 -8.29 -23.22 -16.39
C ARG A 30 -7.55 -21.88 -16.26
N LYS A 31 -8.28 -20.77 -16.16
CA LYS A 31 -7.70 -19.44 -15.87
C LYS A 31 -7.25 -19.37 -14.41
N LEU A 32 -7.99 -20.01 -13.51
CA LEU A 32 -7.69 -20.07 -12.07
C LEU A 32 -6.36 -20.76 -11.76
N ASN A 33 -6.09 -21.92 -12.35
CA ASN A 33 -4.80 -22.61 -12.18
C ASN A 33 -3.61 -21.85 -12.81
N LYS A 34 -3.86 -21.04 -13.86
CA LYS A 34 -2.83 -20.19 -14.45
C LYS A 34 -2.58 -18.93 -13.63
N LEU A 35 -3.62 -18.40 -12.98
CA LEU A 35 -3.54 -17.23 -12.09
C LEU A 35 -2.90 -17.60 -10.74
N SER A 36 -3.24 -18.75 -10.17
CA SER A 36 -2.65 -19.30 -8.95
C SER A 36 -1.15 -19.65 -9.11
N ARG A 37 -0.72 -20.10 -10.30
CA ARG A 37 0.71 -20.37 -10.61
C ARG A 37 1.48 -19.12 -11.05
N MET A 38 0.78 -18.07 -11.43
CA MET A 38 1.37 -16.80 -11.82
C MET A 38 1.13 -15.86 -10.64
N THR A 39 1.91 -16.08 -9.57
CA THR A 39 1.97 -15.21 -8.38
C THR A 39 1.79 -13.76 -8.80
N VAL A 40 1.08 -12.95 -8.01
CA VAL A 40 0.94 -11.49 -8.22
C VAL A 40 2.31 -10.90 -8.59
N ALA A 41 3.36 -11.52 -8.03
CA ALA A 41 4.74 -11.26 -8.34
C ALA A 41 5.14 -11.19 -9.83
N LYS A 42 4.49 -11.88 -10.75
CA LYS A 42 4.91 -11.87 -12.17
C LYS A 42 4.02 -11.02 -13.07
N LEU A 43 2.76 -10.80 -12.69
CA LEU A 43 1.73 -10.24 -13.57
C LEU A 43 1.64 -8.71 -13.53
N GLN A 44 1.84 -8.11 -12.35
CA GLN A 44 1.57 -6.67 -12.14
C GLN A 44 2.76 -5.93 -11.48
N GLN A 45 3.80 -6.64 -11.02
CA GLN A 45 5.04 -6.01 -10.53
C GLN A 45 5.74 -5.18 -11.61
N LYS A 46 5.87 -5.71 -12.84
CA LYS A 46 6.56 -5.01 -13.94
C LYS A 46 6.00 -3.62 -14.26
N PRO A 47 4.67 -3.43 -14.45
CA PRO A 47 4.13 -2.10 -14.73
C PRO A 47 4.25 -1.14 -13.54
N PHE A 48 4.14 -1.63 -12.30
CA PHE A 48 4.36 -0.82 -11.09
C PHE A 48 5.83 -0.38 -10.97
N THR A 49 6.77 -1.31 -11.03
CA THR A 49 8.21 -1.01 -10.99
C THR A 49 8.64 -0.09 -12.13
N LYS A 50 8.12 -0.29 -13.35
CA LYS A 50 8.39 0.61 -14.47
C LYS A 50 7.87 2.03 -14.20
N ALA A 51 6.70 2.17 -13.59
CA ALA A 51 6.14 3.47 -13.23
C ALA A 51 6.96 4.15 -12.12
N VAL A 52 7.43 3.38 -11.14
CA VAL A 52 8.34 3.85 -10.09
C VAL A 52 9.65 4.35 -10.69
N ASN A 53 10.29 3.55 -11.55
CA ASN A 53 11.55 3.93 -12.19
C ASN A 53 11.39 5.17 -13.07
N HIS A 54 10.27 5.29 -13.78
CA HIS A 54 9.97 6.48 -14.58
C HIS A 54 9.79 7.73 -13.72
N LEU A 55 9.07 7.61 -12.58
CA LEU A 55 8.95 8.70 -11.63
C LEU A 55 10.31 9.09 -11.02
N GLN A 56 11.14 8.10 -10.72
CA GLN A 56 12.50 8.32 -10.23
C GLN A 56 13.36 9.08 -11.24
N GLU A 57 13.33 8.67 -12.51
CA GLU A 57 14.05 9.32 -13.61
C GLU A 57 13.64 10.80 -13.76
N ILE A 58 12.34 11.10 -13.70
CA ILE A 58 11.84 12.49 -13.76
C ILE A 58 12.35 13.32 -12.56
N ILE A 59 12.43 12.72 -11.38
CA ILE A 59 12.93 13.39 -10.17
C ILE A 59 14.45 13.58 -10.19
N GLU A 60 15.18 12.69 -10.86
CA GLU A 60 16.65 12.76 -10.98
C GLU A 60 17.11 13.70 -12.11
N ASN A 61 16.21 14.07 -13.04
CA ASN A 61 16.49 15.06 -14.07
C ASN A 61 16.60 16.48 -13.49
N ASP A 62 17.61 17.24 -13.92
CA ASP A 62 17.80 18.64 -13.55
C ASP A 62 17.66 19.54 -14.80
N PRO A 63 16.69 20.47 -14.87
CA PRO A 63 15.72 20.83 -13.83
C PRO A 63 14.55 19.84 -13.73
N VAL A 64 14.03 19.67 -12.50
CA VAL A 64 12.87 18.81 -12.22
C VAL A 64 11.60 19.45 -12.75
N ASP A 65 10.91 18.79 -13.69
CA ASP A 65 9.60 19.21 -14.17
C ASP A 65 8.49 18.75 -13.21
N MET A 66 7.98 19.68 -12.40
CA MET A 66 6.95 19.43 -11.40
C MET A 66 5.63 18.94 -11.99
N ASN A 67 5.26 19.39 -13.20
CA ASN A 67 4.06 18.92 -13.89
C ASN A 67 4.24 17.47 -14.36
N ALA A 68 5.44 17.13 -14.83
CA ALA A 68 5.80 15.76 -15.18
C ALA A 68 5.81 14.84 -13.95
N VAL A 69 6.31 15.32 -12.80
CA VAL A 69 6.27 14.58 -11.52
C VAL A 69 4.83 14.29 -11.12
N GLU A 70 3.95 15.29 -11.13
CA GLU A 70 2.53 15.11 -10.76
C GLU A 70 1.82 14.13 -11.70
N THR A 71 2.04 14.26 -13.01
CA THR A 71 1.47 13.37 -14.03
C THR A 71 1.96 11.94 -13.86
N ALA A 72 3.26 11.73 -13.70
CA ALA A 72 3.85 10.40 -13.49
C ALA A 72 3.39 9.78 -12.18
N PHE A 73 3.23 10.59 -11.14
CA PHE A 73 2.74 10.15 -9.85
C PHE A 73 1.27 9.73 -9.89
N GLU A 74 0.42 10.46 -10.63
CA GLU A 74 -0.98 10.06 -10.81
C GLU A 74 -1.09 8.76 -11.61
N GLN A 75 -0.22 8.57 -12.63
CA GLN A 75 -0.14 7.30 -13.34
C GLN A 75 0.30 6.15 -12.43
N LEU A 76 1.27 6.39 -11.54
CA LEU A 76 1.70 5.41 -10.53
C LEU A 76 0.53 5.06 -9.59
N ARG A 77 -0.24 6.05 -9.15
CA ARG A 77 -1.44 5.83 -8.31
C ARG A 77 -2.50 4.99 -9.01
N LYS A 78 -2.80 5.27 -10.28
CA LYS A 78 -3.73 4.48 -11.10
C LYS A 78 -3.27 3.03 -11.26
N LYS A 79 -1.97 2.81 -11.49
CA LYS A 79 -1.39 1.46 -11.57
C LYS A 79 -1.40 0.73 -10.22
N SER A 80 -1.13 1.43 -9.13
CA SER A 80 -1.19 0.88 -7.77
C SER A 80 -2.62 0.47 -7.37
N ALA A 81 -3.64 1.24 -7.75
CA ALA A 81 -5.03 0.85 -7.51
C ALA A 81 -5.40 -0.44 -8.25
N LYS A 82 -5.03 -0.56 -9.53
CA LYS A 82 -5.23 -1.78 -10.32
C LYS A 82 -4.45 -2.97 -9.78
N LEU A 83 -3.24 -2.73 -9.27
CA LEU A 83 -2.44 -3.76 -8.62
C LEU A 83 -3.18 -4.29 -7.39
N LYS A 84 -3.71 -3.40 -6.55
CA LYS A 84 -4.48 -3.77 -5.36
C LYS A 84 -5.72 -4.62 -5.69
N GLU A 85 -6.48 -4.27 -6.74
CA GLU A 85 -7.62 -5.07 -7.18
C GLU A 85 -7.23 -6.51 -7.55
N VAL A 86 -6.06 -6.68 -8.18
CA VAL A 86 -5.53 -8.01 -8.54
C VAL A 86 -5.01 -8.74 -7.31
N GLU A 87 -4.37 -8.03 -6.39
CA GLU A 87 -3.88 -8.57 -5.11
C GLU A 87 -5.04 -9.14 -4.27
N ASP A 88 -6.10 -8.36 -4.08
CA ASP A 88 -7.29 -8.76 -3.34
C ASP A 88 -7.94 -10.01 -3.99
N ALA A 89 -8.06 -10.02 -5.32
CA ALA A 89 -8.59 -11.16 -6.06
C ALA A 89 -7.70 -12.42 -5.91
N VAL A 90 -6.37 -12.27 -5.86
CA VAL A 90 -5.48 -13.42 -5.64
C VAL A 90 -5.63 -13.97 -4.22
N LEU A 91 -5.71 -13.09 -3.20
CA LEU A 91 -5.91 -13.53 -1.82
C LEU A 91 -7.25 -14.26 -1.64
N GLU A 92 -8.34 -13.77 -2.25
CA GLU A 92 -9.65 -14.45 -2.21
C GLU A 92 -9.55 -15.85 -2.82
N LEU A 93 -8.88 -15.98 -3.98
CA LEU A 93 -8.68 -17.28 -4.64
C LEU A 93 -7.79 -18.24 -3.84
N MET A 94 -6.80 -17.72 -3.12
CA MET A 94 -5.94 -18.51 -2.24
C MET A 94 -6.72 -19.09 -1.05
N ILE A 95 -7.69 -18.34 -0.52
CA ILE A 95 -8.63 -18.81 0.49
C ILE A 95 -9.55 -19.88 -0.10
N GLU A 96 -10.17 -19.62 -1.26
CA GLU A 96 -11.09 -20.57 -1.92
C GLU A 96 -10.42 -21.90 -2.29
N SER A 97 -9.13 -21.86 -2.64
CA SER A 97 -8.35 -23.04 -3.02
C SER A 97 -7.76 -23.83 -1.85
N ASN A 98 -8.02 -23.41 -0.60
CA ASN A 98 -7.44 -23.98 0.62
C ASN A 98 -5.91 -24.12 0.52
N CYS A 99 -5.24 -23.05 0.09
CA CYS A 99 -3.79 -23.03 0.01
C CYS A 99 -3.14 -23.22 1.40
N THR A 100 -1.87 -23.62 1.43
CA THR A 100 -1.14 -23.72 2.70
C THR A 100 -0.97 -22.33 3.31
N GLN A 101 -1.08 -22.25 4.64
CA GLN A 101 -0.92 -20.97 5.36
C GLN A 101 0.42 -20.29 5.05
N GLU A 102 1.49 -21.07 4.87
CA GLU A 102 2.80 -20.56 4.49
C GLU A 102 2.78 -19.87 3.12
N ALA A 103 2.10 -20.46 2.12
CA ALA A 103 1.97 -19.84 0.81
C ALA A 103 1.16 -18.54 0.86
N TYR A 104 0.08 -18.52 1.65
CA TYR A 104 -0.73 -17.32 1.89
C TYR A 104 0.10 -16.20 2.51
N ASN A 105 0.85 -16.50 3.57
CA ASN A 105 1.66 -15.50 4.28
C ASN A 105 2.74 -14.90 3.37
N ILE A 106 3.40 -15.71 2.54
CA ILE A 106 4.41 -15.21 1.59
C ILE A 106 3.80 -14.22 0.60
N GLU A 107 2.62 -14.54 0.04
CA GLU A 107 1.95 -13.64 -0.90
C GLU A 107 1.45 -12.37 -0.19
N PHE A 108 0.92 -12.51 1.03
CA PHE A 108 0.46 -11.39 1.85
C PHE A 108 1.59 -10.41 2.21
N GLU A 109 2.73 -10.92 2.70
CA GLU A 109 3.92 -10.11 2.98
C GLU A 109 4.44 -9.41 1.72
N ALA A 110 4.40 -10.08 0.56
CA ALA A 110 4.78 -9.48 -0.70
C ALA A 110 3.86 -8.30 -1.07
N ILE A 111 2.55 -8.43 -0.86
CA ILE A 111 1.54 -7.38 -1.08
C ILE A 111 1.78 -6.18 -0.15
N GLU A 112 1.99 -6.43 1.15
CA GLU A 112 2.29 -5.38 2.12
C GLU A 112 3.53 -4.57 1.72
N GLY A 113 4.60 -5.26 1.26
CA GLY A 113 5.81 -4.60 0.77
C GLY A 113 5.58 -3.66 -0.42
N TYR A 114 4.54 -3.85 -1.23
CA TYR A 114 4.18 -2.90 -2.30
C TYR A 114 3.40 -1.69 -1.78
N ALA A 115 2.50 -1.91 -0.82
CA ALA A 115 1.79 -0.83 -0.15
C ALA A 115 2.77 0.13 0.54
N GLU A 116 3.77 -0.41 1.25
CA GLU A 116 4.82 0.39 1.88
C GLU A 116 5.63 1.21 0.87
N LYS A 117 6.02 0.62 -0.27
CA LYS A 117 6.72 1.36 -1.35
C LYS A 117 5.88 2.50 -1.89
N MET A 118 4.58 2.28 -2.08
CA MET A 118 3.68 3.35 -2.55
C MET A 118 3.58 4.50 -1.53
N ILE A 119 3.52 4.19 -0.23
CA ILE A 119 3.53 5.19 0.85
C ILE A 119 4.84 5.97 0.84
N ALA A 120 5.99 5.30 0.70
CA ALA A 120 7.30 5.95 0.62
C ALA A 120 7.35 6.95 -0.55
N TRP A 121 6.84 6.57 -1.72
CA TRP A 121 6.75 7.47 -2.88
C TRP A 121 5.76 8.62 -2.67
N GLN A 122 4.61 8.39 -2.03
CA GLN A 122 3.69 9.46 -1.64
C GLN A 122 4.36 10.52 -0.76
N VAL A 123 5.12 10.09 0.24
CA VAL A 123 5.86 11.01 1.13
C VAL A 123 6.94 11.75 0.35
N ARG A 124 7.70 11.05 -0.49
CA ARG A 124 8.78 11.64 -1.29
C ARG A 124 8.25 12.72 -2.23
N VAL A 125 7.20 12.44 -3.01
CA VAL A 125 6.61 13.42 -3.93
C VAL A 125 6.04 14.62 -3.17
N LYS A 126 5.33 14.40 -2.06
CA LYS A 126 4.84 15.50 -1.21
C LYS A 126 5.97 16.41 -0.71
N ASN A 127 7.13 15.85 -0.37
CA ASN A 127 8.27 16.63 0.08
C ASN A 127 8.87 17.46 -1.06
N ILE A 128 9.02 16.88 -2.25
CA ILE A 128 9.52 17.59 -3.44
C ILE A 128 8.60 18.76 -3.82
N MET A 129 7.29 18.54 -3.79
CA MET A 129 6.32 19.61 -4.08
C MET A 129 6.34 20.73 -3.03
N LYS A 130 6.60 20.41 -1.75
CA LYS A 130 6.77 21.42 -0.71
C LYS A 130 8.06 22.22 -0.87
N THR A 131 9.16 21.58 -1.27
CA THR A 131 10.44 22.28 -1.48
C THR A 131 10.38 23.23 -2.66
N ASP A 132 9.64 22.87 -3.71
CA ASP A 132 9.37 23.75 -4.85
C ASP A 132 8.49 24.96 -4.45
N ALA A 133 7.40 24.71 -3.74
CA ALA A 133 6.49 25.75 -3.26
C ALA A 133 7.13 26.77 -2.30
N LEU A 134 8.19 26.39 -1.59
CA LEU A 134 8.94 27.26 -0.69
C LEU A 134 10.02 28.10 -1.38
N GLY A 135 10.18 27.96 -2.71
CA GLY A 135 11.12 28.71 -3.53
C GLY A 135 12.56 28.54 -3.07
N GLN A 136 13.24 27.51 -3.57
CA GLN A 136 14.68 27.26 -3.41
C GLN A 136 15.31 27.68 -2.07
N LYS A 137 15.63 26.69 -1.23
CA LYS A 137 16.83 26.80 -0.40
C LYS A 137 17.78 25.69 -0.80
N ASP A 138 18.90 26.12 -1.37
CA ASP A 138 20.09 25.33 -1.61
C ASP A 138 20.46 24.47 -0.40
N ASN A 139 21.33 23.49 -0.68
CA ASN A 139 22.07 22.60 0.23
C ASN A 139 21.30 21.29 0.56
N HIS A 140 21.72 20.10 0.13
CA HIS A 140 23.09 19.58 0.09
C HIS A 140 23.26 18.43 -0.91
N SER A 141 24.36 18.51 -1.67
CA SER A 141 25.32 17.42 -1.93
C SER A 141 24.76 16.01 -1.89
N LEU A 142 24.74 15.40 -3.08
CA LEU A 142 24.96 13.97 -3.27
C LEU A 142 25.86 13.41 -2.16
N VAL A 143 25.39 12.34 -1.54
CA VAL A 143 26.11 11.53 -0.56
C VAL A 143 27.45 11.09 -1.16
N THR A 144 28.53 11.80 -0.84
CA THR A 144 29.86 11.22 -0.91
C THR A 144 30.04 10.37 0.33
N SER A 145 30.17 9.06 0.13
CA SER A 145 30.60 8.11 1.12
C SER A 145 31.98 8.51 1.66
N SER A 146 32.03 9.27 2.74
CA SER A 146 33.22 9.40 3.57
C SER A 146 32.82 9.10 5.01
N SER A 147 33.39 8.05 5.57
CA SER A 147 33.19 7.64 6.96
C SER A 147 33.70 8.71 7.92
N SER A 148 32.90 9.75 8.18
CA SER A 148 33.21 10.68 9.26
C SER A 148 32.79 10.03 10.56
N THR A 149 33.75 9.49 11.30
CA THR A 149 33.55 9.11 12.69
C THR A 149 33.01 10.32 13.45
N LEU A 150 31.75 10.26 13.88
CA LEU A 150 31.14 11.27 14.73
C LEU A 150 31.93 11.31 16.04
N ARG A 151 32.77 12.33 16.22
CA ARG A 151 33.48 12.54 17.49
C ARG A 151 32.55 13.30 18.41
N LEU A 152 32.13 12.64 19.48
CA LEU A 152 31.35 13.28 20.53
C LEU A 152 32.19 14.36 21.25
N PRO A 153 31.58 15.49 21.65
CA PRO A 153 32.24 16.48 22.49
C PRO A 153 32.68 15.84 23.81
N LYS A 154 33.92 16.11 24.23
CA LYS A 154 34.40 15.66 25.54
C LYS A 154 33.71 16.48 26.64
N ILE A 155 32.79 15.87 27.35
CA ILE A 155 32.18 16.43 28.56
C ILE A 155 33.22 16.31 29.68
N GLN A 156 33.59 17.44 30.30
CA GLN A 156 34.40 17.45 31.51
C GLN A 156 33.47 17.73 32.70
N PHE A 157 33.45 16.82 33.67
CA PHE A 157 32.72 17.04 34.92
C PHE A 157 33.60 17.85 35.87
N GLN A 158 33.08 18.99 36.33
CA GLN A 158 33.72 19.79 37.37
C GLN A 158 33.66 19.03 38.69
N GLN A 159 34.82 18.63 39.22
CA GLN A 159 34.90 17.98 40.52
C GLN A 159 34.71 19.04 41.60
N PHE A 160 33.66 18.88 42.41
CA PHE A 160 33.48 19.65 43.64
C PHE A 160 34.23 18.92 44.76
N SER A 161 35.26 19.54 45.31
CA SER A 161 35.81 19.14 46.61
C SER A 161 34.84 19.66 47.68
N GLY A 162 34.28 18.75 48.48
CA GLY A 162 33.40 19.08 49.60
C GLY A 162 34.08 19.87 50.70
#